data_AF-A0A0A7KJD7-F1
#
_entry.id   AF-A0A0A7KJD7-F1
#
_cell.length_a   1.000
_cell.length_b   1.000
_cell.length_c   1.000
_cell.angle_alpha   90.00
_cell.angle_beta   90.00
_cell.angle_gamma   90.00
#
_symmetry.space_group_name_H-M   'P 1'
#
loop_
_entity.id
_entity.type
_entity.pdbx_description
1 polymer ?
#
loop_
_entity_poly.entity_id
_entity_poly.type
_entity_poly.pdbx_seq_one_letter_code
_entity_poly.pdbx_strand_id
1 'polypeptide(L)'
;MRVTCSGVLALSLVMTACGQSVSPRSILPPAVPAPAASPIVGAPGQPPATTKGRAGTIRLPPAGRVSWDWQIGAATDSAVQVTPDVQLIDLDGFTVTAGRVAQLKAQGLYTVCYIDAGSYEPGRPDSARYPDALKIQQDPDWPDEYFLDITDVFKPDSVLAAILTDRMKMCRDKGFDALEPDNLQNDENVRGGRITTQQQLDFNGWIADEAHALGLAVFQKNGPDKILLKDRTGKMMVDKFDGILNEECQQFGECAALAEYVTRGKLALNVEYRRNSTLDCTLMARLGVNALKKDLNLAGATMSGYRRETCH
;
A
#
# COMPACT_ATOMS: atom_id res chain seq x y z
N MET A 1 13.96 41.81 32.15
CA MET A 1 15.37 41.92 32.60
C MET A 1 16.07 40.63 32.20
N ARG A 2 17.18 40.53 31.49
CA ARG A 2 18.17 41.48 30.93
C ARG A 2 18.76 40.79 29.69
N VAL A 3 19.07 41.60 28.68
CA VAL A 3 19.99 41.31 27.58
C VAL A 3 21.42 41.29 28.12
N THR A 4 22.29 40.43 27.62
CA THR A 4 23.72 40.76 27.47
C THR A 4 24.34 40.07 26.24
N CYS A 5 24.93 40.92 25.42
CA CYS A 5 25.76 40.68 24.25
C CYS A 5 27.20 41.09 24.59
N SER A 6 28.23 40.46 24.00
CA SER A 6 29.63 40.92 23.84
C SER A 6 30.35 39.83 23.02
N GLY A 7 31.00 40.04 21.87
CA GLY A 7 31.91 41.12 21.44
C GLY A 7 33.27 40.89 22.09
N VAL A 8 34.42 40.67 21.41
CA VAL A 8 35.11 41.63 20.51
C VAL A 8 36.51 41.11 20.08
N LEU A 9 36.93 41.46 18.84
CA LEU A 9 38.28 41.71 18.23
C LEU A 9 39.43 40.69 18.32
N ALA A 10 40.49 40.66 17.48
CA ALA A 10 40.90 41.07 16.12
C ALA A 10 42.45 41.06 16.10
N LEU A 11 43.13 40.65 15.02
CA LEU A 11 44.31 41.37 14.49
C LEU A 11 44.77 40.85 13.12
N SER A 12 45.08 41.81 12.25
CA SER A 12 45.58 41.69 10.88
C SER A 12 47.11 41.77 10.81
N LEU A 13 47.73 41.30 9.73
CA LEU A 13 48.91 41.96 9.16
C LEU A 13 49.02 41.74 7.63
N VAL A 14 49.38 42.81 6.94
CA VAL A 14 49.51 43.03 5.49
C VAL A 14 50.99 42.97 5.11
N MET A 15 51.33 42.57 3.87
CA MET A 15 52.46 43.12 3.10
C MET A 15 52.20 43.01 1.60
N THR A 16 52.55 44.08 0.89
CA THR A 16 52.21 44.45 -0.49
C THR A 16 53.45 44.35 -1.37
N ALA A 17 53.31 43.98 -2.66
CA ALA A 17 54.27 44.39 -3.69
C ALA A 17 53.62 44.42 -5.09
N CYS A 18 53.82 45.53 -5.80
CA CYS A 18 53.35 45.81 -7.16
C CYS A 18 54.34 45.34 -8.23
N GLY A 19 53.83 45.06 -9.44
CA GLY A 19 54.63 44.98 -10.67
C GLY A 19 53.75 44.83 -11.91
N GLN A 20 53.57 45.92 -12.67
CA GLN A 20 52.95 45.92 -14.00
C GLN A 20 54.01 45.65 -15.07
N SER A 21 53.66 44.94 -16.15
CA SER A 21 54.27 45.16 -17.47
C SER A 21 53.40 44.61 -18.61
N VAL A 22 53.51 45.30 -19.75
CA VAL A 22 52.61 45.29 -20.91
C VAL A 22 53.09 44.31 -21.99
N SER A 23 52.14 43.79 -22.78
CA SER A 23 52.25 42.80 -23.86
C SER A 23 53.20 43.15 -25.02
N PRO A 24 53.61 42.13 -25.79
CA PRO A 24 53.65 42.23 -27.25
C PRO A 24 52.81 41.15 -27.94
N ARG A 25 52.17 41.53 -29.05
CA ARG A 25 51.54 40.66 -30.05
C ARG A 25 52.58 39.72 -30.68
N SER A 26 52.27 38.44 -30.78
CA SER A 26 52.98 37.50 -31.65
C SER A 26 52.01 36.74 -32.57
N ILE A 27 52.47 36.60 -33.80
CA ILE A 27 51.79 36.20 -35.03
C ILE A 27 51.52 34.68 -35.04
N LEU A 28 50.34 34.26 -35.48
CA LEU A 28 49.96 32.85 -35.66
C LEU A 28 50.71 32.21 -36.86
N PRO A 29 51.36 31.04 -36.70
CA PRO A 29 51.80 30.21 -37.81
C PRO A 29 50.63 29.39 -38.43
N PRO A 30 50.75 28.95 -39.70
CA PRO A 30 49.65 28.36 -40.45
C PRO A 30 49.24 26.97 -39.95
N ALA A 31 47.95 26.66 -40.12
CA ALA A 31 47.32 25.40 -39.77
C ALA A 31 47.94 24.21 -40.52
N VAL A 32 48.30 23.17 -39.77
CA VAL A 32 48.67 21.84 -40.29
C VAL A 32 47.36 21.07 -40.58
N PRO A 33 47.21 20.40 -41.74
CA PRO A 33 46.01 19.62 -42.03
C PRO A 33 45.92 18.41 -41.10
N ALA A 34 44.76 18.22 -40.48
CA ALA A 34 44.46 17.04 -39.67
C ALA A 34 44.43 15.77 -40.54
N PRO A 35 44.92 14.61 -40.04
CA PRO A 35 44.80 13.35 -40.73
C PRO A 35 43.34 12.87 -40.75
N ALA A 36 42.91 12.31 -41.87
CA ALA A 36 41.57 11.73 -42.06
C ALA A 36 41.33 10.60 -41.05
N ALA A 37 40.27 10.74 -40.25
CA ALA A 37 39.84 9.71 -39.30
C ALA A 37 39.20 8.53 -40.02
N SER A 38 39.73 7.33 -39.77
CA SER A 38 39.08 6.06 -40.08
C SER A 38 37.76 5.92 -39.30
N PRO A 39 36.76 5.18 -39.83
CA PRO A 39 35.46 5.05 -39.17
C PRO A 39 35.59 4.31 -37.83
N ILE A 40 35.14 4.97 -36.77
CA ILE A 40 35.04 4.43 -35.42
C ILE A 40 33.88 3.43 -35.40
N VAL A 41 34.19 2.17 -35.16
CA VAL A 41 33.24 1.11 -34.85
C VAL A 41 32.44 1.52 -33.61
N GLY A 42 31.12 1.58 -33.74
CA GLY A 42 30.20 2.09 -32.73
C GLY A 42 30.38 1.43 -31.36
N ALA A 43 30.49 2.26 -30.32
CA ALA A 43 30.41 1.81 -28.94
C ALA A 43 29.01 1.22 -28.67
N PRO A 44 28.88 0.18 -27.82
CA PRO A 44 27.59 -0.36 -27.42
C PRO A 44 26.78 0.74 -26.73
N GLY A 45 25.55 0.95 -27.20
CA GLY A 45 24.61 1.91 -26.64
C GLY A 45 24.41 1.68 -25.14
N GLN A 46 24.62 2.74 -24.38
CA GLN A 46 24.28 2.80 -22.97
C GLN A 46 22.78 2.48 -22.82
N PRO A 47 22.38 1.54 -21.94
CA PRO A 47 20.97 1.26 -21.69
C PRO A 47 20.26 2.57 -21.32
N PRO A 48 19.03 2.81 -21.81
CA PRO A 48 18.30 4.02 -21.46
C PRO A 48 18.17 4.08 -19.94
N ALA A 49 18.61 5.21 -19.38
CA ALA A 49 18.41 5.51 -17.97
C ALA A 49 16.92 5.35 -17.66
N THR A 50 16.60 4.44 -16.75
CA THR A 50 15.26 4.28 -16.22
C THR A 50 14.85 5.60 -15.57
N THR A 51 14.00 6.35 -16.25
CA THR A 51 13.29 7.48 -15.66
C THR A 51 12.51 6.91 -14.48
N LYS A 52 12.93 7.23 -13.26
CA LYS A 52 12.07 7.07 -12.08
C LYS A 52 10.78 7.82 -12.39
N GLY A 53 9.72 7.06 -12.68
CA GLY A 53 8.39 7.62 -12.94
C GLY A 53 8.03 8.53 -11.78
N ARG A 54 7.64 9.78 -12.08
CA ARG A 54 7.06 10.68 -11.10
C ARG A 54 5.89 9.95 -10.46
N ALA A 55 5.93 9.73 -9.15
CA ALA A 55 4.82 9.14 -8.42
C ALA A 55 3.53 9.88 -8.83
N GLY A 56 2.61 9.17 -9.48
CA GLY A 56 1.32 9.71 -9.82
C GLY A 56 0.60 10.10 -8.53
N THR A 57 -0.26 11.11 -8.60
CA THR A 57 -1.14 11.44 -7.48
C THR A 57 -1.97 10.21 -7.11
N ILE A 58 -1.91 9.77 -5.85
CA ILE A 58 -2.73 8.66 -5.33
C ILE A 58 -4.20 9.00 -5.57
N ARG A 59 -4.94 8.10 -6.23
CA ARG A 59 -6.39 8.22 -6.36
C ARG A 59 -7.01 7.70 -5.07
N LEU A 60 -7.55 8.60 -4.25
CA LEU A 60 -8.20 8.22 -2.98
C LEU A 60 -9.54 7.50 -3.23
N PRO A 61 -9.97 6.61 -2.32
CA PRO A 61 -11.28 5.97 -2.40
C PRO A 61 -12.41 7.01 -2.31
N PRO A 62 -13.58 6.72 -2.91
CA PRO A 62 -14.75 7.58 -2.74
C PRO A 62 -15.13 7.67 -1.26
N ALA A 63 -15.38 8.89 -0.78
CA ALA A 63 -15.86 9.13 0.58
C ALA A 63 -17.39 9.06 0.66
N GLY A 64 -17.92 8.88 1.87
CA GLY A 64 -19.35 8.88 2.13
C GLY A 64 -20.03 7.55 1.78
N ARG A 65 -21.24 7.61 1.22
CA ARG A 65 -22.01 6.42 0.85
C ARG A 65 -21.50 5.85 -0.46
N VAL A 66 -21.08 4.59 -0.41
CA VAL A 66 -20.51 3.87 -1.54
C VAL A 66 -21.15 2.50 -1.60
N SER A 67 -21.77 2.19 -2.74
CA SER A 67 -22.21 0.83 -3.03
C SER A 67 -21.00 0.00 -3.48
N TRP A 68 -20.74 -1.12 -2.82
CA TRP A 68 -19.52 -1.90 -3.05
C TRP A 68 -19.78 -3.41 -3.09
N ASP A 69 -18.79 -4.16 -3.57
CA ASP A 69 -18.78 -5.63 -3.53
C ASP A 69 -17.35 -6.15 -3.29
N TRP A 70 -17.25 -7.37 -2.75
CA TRP A 70 -16.00 -8.01 -2.38
C TRP A 70 -15.94 -9.44 -2.94
N GLN A 71 -15.20 -9.64 -4.02
CA GLN A 71 -15.22 -10.89 -4.80
C GLN A 71 -13.85 -11.56 -4.87
N ILE A 72 -13.12 -11.64 -3.75
CA ILE A 72 -11.78 -12.27 -3.73
C ILE A 72 -11.83 -13.79 -3.99
N GLY A 73 -12.97 -14.44 -3.73
CA GLY A 73 -13.19 -15.84 -4.09
C GLY A 73 -13.37 -16.08 -5.60
N ALA A 74 -13.45 -15.03 -6.42
CA ALA A 74 -13.59 -15.15 -7.87
C ALA A 74 -12.25 -15.56 -8.51
N ALA A 75 -12.04 -16.86 -8.66
CA ALA A 75 -10.78 -17.44 -9.17
C ALA A 75 -10.46 -17.12 -10.65
N THR A 76 -11.36 -16.46 -11.39
CA THR A 76 -11.17 -16.10 -12.81
C THR A 76 -11.84 -14.76 -13.14
N ASP A 77 -11.35 -14.07 -14.17
CA ASP A 77 -11.99 -12.85 -14.70
C ASP A 77 -13.48 -13.03 -15.02
N SER A 78 -13.88 -14.21 -15.53
CA SER A 78 -15.26 -14.51 -15.87
C SER A 78 -16.18 -14.64 -14.65
N ALA A 79 -15.61 -15.04 -13.50
CA ALA A 79 -16.35 -15.15 -12.25
C ALA A 79 -16.60 -13.78 -11.59
N VAL A 80 -15.82 -12.77 -11.94
CA VAL A 80 -16.02 -11.38 -11.50
C VAL A 80 -17.13 -10.75 -12.32
N GLN A 81 -18.28 -10.47 -11.71
CA GLN A 81 -19.35 -9.67 -12.33
C GLN A 81 -19.79 -8.53 -11.42
N VAL A 82 -20.06 -7.38 -12.03
CA VAL A 82 -20.46 -6.17 -11.31
C VAL A 82 -21.97 -6.09 -11.29
N THR A 83 -22.58 -6.05 -10.11
CA THR A 83 -24.04 -5.84 -10.01
C THR A 83 -24.41 -4.36 -10.21
N PRO A 84 -25.60 -4.08 -10.80
CA PRO A 84 -26.58 -3.06 -10.42
C PRO A 84 -26.30 -1.65 -9.89
N ASP A 85 -25.12 -1.19 -9.50
CA ASP A 85 -24.99 -0.02 -8.58
C ASP A 85 -23.58 0.09 -7.98
N VAL A 86 -22.79 -0.99 -8.07
CA VAL A 86 -21.46 -1.10 -7.48
C VAL A 86 -20.53 -0.03 -8.05
N GLN A 87 -19.96 0.76 -7.14
CA GLN A 87 -19.01 1.84 -7.42
C GLN A 87 -17.58 1.45 -7.02
N LEU A 88 -17.43 0.55 -6.06
CA LEU A 88 -16.15 0.03 -5.59
C LEU A 88 -16.18 -1.49 -5.57
N ILE A 89 -15.13 -2.14 -6.08
CA ILE A 89 -15.00 -3.59 -6.03
C ILE A 89 -13.61 -3.99 -5.52
N ASP A 90 -13.60 -4.92 -4.57
CA ASP A 90 -12.39 -5.52 -4.04
C ASP A 90 -12.22 -6.95 -4.56
N LEU A 91 -11.02 -7.25 -5.06
CA LEU A 91 -10.71 -8.40 -5.90
C LEU A 91 -9.35 -8.99 -5.58
N ASP A 92 -9.22 -10.30 -5.75
CA ASP A 92 -7.94 -10.99 -5.54
C ASP A 92 -6.88 -10.48 -6.53
N GLY A 93 -5.77 -10.00 -5.96
CA GLY A 93 -4.70 -9.39 -6.72
C GLY A 93 -3.96 -10.35 -7.64
N PHE A 94 -4.02 -11.66 -7.41
CA PHE A 94 -3.34 -12.67 -8.23
C PHE A 94 -4.23 -13.16 -9.38
N THR A 95 -5.49 -13.48 -9.12
CA THR A 95 -6.39 -14.15 -10.08
C THR A 95 -6.94 -13.21 -11.14
N VAL A 96 -7.16 -11.93 -10.80
CA VAL A 96 -7.73 -10.95 -11.74
C VAL A 96 -6.66 -10.38 -12.65
N THR A 97 -6.93 -10.33 -13.96
CA THR A 97 -5.96 -9.82 -14.94
C THR A 97 -5.97 -8.29 -15.03
N ALA A 98 -4.85 -7.70 -15.50
CA ALA A 98 -4.79 -6.27 -15.81
C ALA A 98 -5.86 -5.83 -16.82
N GLY A 99 -6.17 -6.70 -17.79
CA GLY A 99 -7.23 -6.44 -18.77
C GLY A 99 -8.61 -6.31 -18.12
N ARG A 100 -8.92 -7.17 -17.14
CA ARG A 100 -10.17 -7.08 -16.39
C ARG A 100 -10.23 -5.86 -15.49
N VAL A 101 -9.14 -5.51 -14.79
CA VAL A 101 -9.05 -4.28 -14.00
C VAL A 101 -9.30 -3.05 -14.89
N ALA A 102 -8.68 -2.97 -16.06
CA ALA A 102 -8.87 -1.89 -17.01
C ALA A 102 -10.34 -1.77 -17.48
N GLN A 103 -11.01 -2.89 -17.74
CA GLN A 103 -12.43 -2.90 -18.11
C GLN A 103 -13.32 -2.36 -16.98
N LEU A 104 -13.08 -2.77 -15.73
CA LEU A 104 -13.84 -2.31 -14.57
C LEU A 104 -13.64 -0.80 -14.36
N LYS A 105 -12.39 -0.33 -14.47
CA LYS A 105 -12.09 1.11 -14.36
C LYS A 105 -12.71 1.93 -15.49
N ALA A 106 -12.77 1.39 -16.72
CA ALA A 106 -13.46 2.04 -17.83
C ALA A 106 -14.98 2.16 -17.61
N GLN A 107 -15.56 1.31 -16.76
CA GLN A 107 -16.95 1.42 -16.29
C GLN A 107 -17.11 2.41 -15.12
N GLY A 108 -16.03 3.05 -14.68
CA GLY A 108 -16.03 4.03 -13.60
C GLY A 108 -15.81 3.45 -12.19
N LEU A 109 -15.58 2.14 -12.07
CA LEU A 109 -15.36 1.52 -10.77
C LEU A 109 -14.04 1.98 -10.13
N TYR A 110 -14.06 2.04 -8.80
CA TYR A 110 -12.88 2.04 -7.97
C TYR A 110 -12.47 0.59 -7.67
N THR A 111 -11.22 0.24 -7.94
CA THR A 111 -10.74 -1.15 -7.86
C THR A 111 -9.73 -1.32 -6.73
N VAL A 112 -9.99 -2.29 -5.85
CA VAL A 112 -9.13 -2.63 -4.71
C VAL A 112 -8.49 -4.00 -4.96
N CYS A 113 -7.21 -4.11 -4.62
CA CYS A 113 -6.38 -5.29 -4.79
C CYS A 113 -6.17 -5.97 -3.44
N TYR A 114 -6.85 -7.09 -3.19
CA TYR A 114 -6.58 -7.99 -2.07
C TYR A 114 -5.21 -8.63 -2.23
N ILE A 115 -4.40 -8.57 -1.18
CA ILE A 115 -3.26 -9.45 -0.96
C ILE A 115 -3.25 -9.89 0.50
N ASP A 116 -2.80 -11.11 0.79
CA ASP A 116 -2.43 -11.42 2.17
C ASP A 116 -1.06 -10.83 2.49
N ALA A 117 -0.99 -10.03 3.56
CA ALA A 117 0.24 -9.40 4.02
C ALA A 117 0.80 -10.07 5.29
N GLY A 118 -0.05 -10.61 6.16
CA GLY A 118 0.32 -11.16 7.46
C GLY A 118 0.37 -12.69 7.52
N SER A 119 -0.14 -13.39 6.51
CA SER A 119 -0.18 -14.83 6.41
C SER A 119 0.52 -15.34 5.13
N TYR A 120 1.07 -16.54 5.23
CA TYR A 120 1.51 -17.34 4.11
C TYR A 120 0.32 -18.14 3.57
N GLU A 121 0.06 -17.94 2.28
CA GLU A 121 -0.94 -18.71 1.54
C GLU A 121 -0.25 -19.73 0.61
N PRO A 122 -0.52 -21.04 0.77
CA PRO A 122 0.01 -22.05 -0.11
C PRO A 122 -0.59 -21.92 -1.52
N GLY A 123 0.19 -22.28 -2.54
CA GLY A 123 -0.30 -22.28 -3.93
C GLY A 123 -0.31 -20.91 -4.62
N ARG A 124 -0.04 -19.81 -3.90
CA ARG A 124 0.28 -18.52 -4.54
C ARG A 124 1.54 -18.67 -5.41
N PRO A 125 1.63 -17.99 -6.57
CA PRO A 125 2.79 -18.13 -7.47
C PRO A 125 4.15 -17.83 -6.82
N ASP A 126 4.17 -17.06 -5.73
CA ASP A 126 5.34 -16.66 -4.97
C ASP A 126 5.54 -17.46 -3.67
N SER A 127 4.67 -18.41 -3.35
CA SER A 127 4.69 -19.19 -2.09
C SER A 127 6.04 -19.86 -1.80
N ALA A 128 6.75 -20.34 -2.84
CA ALA A 128 8.07 -20.95 -2.71
C ALA A 128 9.18 -19.99 -2.22
N ARG A 129 8.94 -18.66 -2.25
CA ARG A 129 9.90 -17.65 -1.77
C ARG A 129 9.90 -17.53 -0.24
N TYR A 130 8.88 -18.02 0.46
CA TYR A 130 8.77 -17.92 1.91
C TYR A 130 9.60 -19.01 2.60
N PRO A 131 10.73 -18.68 3.25
CA PRO A 131 11.45 -19.65 4.06
C PRO A 131 10.61 -20.04 5.28
N ASP A 132 10.78 -21.28 5.74
CA ASP A 132 9.99 -21.80 6.87
C ASP A 132 10.20 -21.01 8.16
N ALA A 133 11.35 -20.35 8.33
CA ALA A 133 11.61 -19.47 9.47
C ALA A 133 10.65 -18.27 9.57
N LEU A 134 10.02 -17.85 8.46
CA LEU A 134 8.98 -16.81 8.49
C LEU A 134 7.63 -17.34 8.97
N LYS A 135 7.36 -18.64 8.84
CA LYS A 135 6.06 -19.25 9.15
C LYS A 135 6.00 -19.54 10.64
N ILE A 136 5.54 -18.57 11.43
CA ILE A 136 5.67 -18.63 12.88
C ILE A 136 4.57 -19.44 13.54
N GLN A 137 3.35 -19.45 13.00
CA GLN A 137 2.25 -20.22 13.58
C GLN A 137 1.28 -20.62 12.48
N GLN A 138 0.88 -21.89 12.48
CA GLN A 138 -0.21 -22.36 11.61
C GLN A 138 -1.52 -21.67 11.99
N ASP A 139 -2.28 -21.23 10.99
CA ASP A 139 -3.61 -20.67 11.24
C ASP A 139 -4.58 -21.80 11.67
N PRO A 140 -5.26 -21.68 12.83
CA PRO A 140 -6.18 -22.71 13.30
C PRO A 140 -7.46 -22.83 12.45
N ASP A 141 -7.87 -21.75 11.80
CA ASP A 141 -9.07 -21.68 10.97
C ASP A 141 -8.75 -22.06 9.51
N TRP A 142 -7.50 -21.86 9.09
CA TRP A 142 -6.98 -22.18 7.76
C TRP A 142 -5.73 -23.07 7.84
N PRO A 143 -5.89 -24.41 7.95
CA PRO A 143 -4.77 -25.31 8.29
C PRO A 143 -3.60 -25.33 7.30
N ASP A 144 -3.78 -24.88 6.06
CA ASP A 144 -2.69 -24.83 5.10
C ASP A 144 -1.93 -23.48 5.13
N GLU A 145 -2.43 -22.50 5.89
CA GLU A 145 -1.85 -21.17 6.06
C GLU A 145 -1.04 -21.02 7.34
N TYR A 146 -0.13 -20.04 7.32
CA TYR A 146 0.73 -19.72 8.46
C TYR A 146 0.85 -18.22 8.66
N PHE A 147 0.53 -17.74 9.87
CA PHE A 147 0.90 -16.39 10.29
C PHE A 147 2.42 -16.19 10.19
N LEU A 148 2.82 -15.01 9.74
CA LEU A 148 4.18 -14.66 9.42
C LEU A 148 4.89 -13.87 10.54
N ASP A 149 6.22 -14.02 10.63
CA ASP A 149 7.08 -13.08 11.34
C ASP A 149 7.10 -11.74 10.60
N ILE A 150 6.09 -10.90 10.88
CA ILE A 150 5.95 -9.58 10.28
C ILE A 150 7.09 -8.62 10.64
N THR A 151 7.88 -8.92 11.67
CA THR A 151 9.05 -8.10 12.03
C THR A 151 10.17 -8.21 11.02
N ASP A 152 10.10 -9.22 10.14
CA ASP A 152 11.06 -9.44 9.07
C ASP A 152 11.21 -8.23 8.16
N VAL A 153 10.13 -7.44 7.92
CA VAL A 153 10.15 -6.29 7.00
C VAL A 153 11.18 -5.22 7.36
N PHE A 154 11.66 -5.21 8.61
CA PHE A 154 12.66 -4.26 9.09
C PHE A 154 14.10 -4.82 9.08
N LYS A 155 14.31 -6.05 8.63
CA LYS A 155 15.64 -6.66 8.52
C LYS A 155 16.34 -6.19 7.22
N PRO A 156 17.68 -6.02 7.22
CA PRO A 156 18.42 -5.55 6.03
C PRO A 156 18.21 -6.40 4.76
N ASP A 157 18.06 -7.73 4.92
CA ASP A 157 17.84 -8.70 3.84
C ASP A 157 16.44 -9.31 3.93
N SER A 158 15.44 -8.49 4.25
CA SER A 158 14.07 -8.95 4.47
C SER A 158 13.51 -9.67 3.24
N VAL A 159 13.15 -10.94 3.44
CA VAL A 159 12.46 -11.73 2.43
C VAL A 159 10.99 -11.31 2.36
N LEU A 160 10.36 -11.04 3.51
CA LEU A 160 8.96 -10.63 3.57
C LEU A 160 8.74 -9.28 2.86
N ALA A 161 9.57 -8.28 3.13
CA ALA A 161 9.48 -6.98 2.46
C ALA A 161 9.60 -7.15 0.94
N ALA A 162 10.59 -7.92 0.46
CA ALA A 162 10.76 -8.15 -0.96
C ALA A 162 9.53 -8.81 -1.61
N ILE A 163 8.91 -9.78 -0.95
CA ILE A 163 7.69 -10.43 -1.45
C ILE A 163 6.51 -9.44 -1.48
N LEU A 164 6.24 -8.76 -0.37
CA LEU A 164 5.11 -7.84 -0.25
C LEU A 164 5.24 -6.65 -1.20
N THR A 165 6.43 -6.07 -1.32
CA THR A 165 6.69 -5.00 -2.30
C THR A 165 6.44 -5.49 -3.74
N ASP A 166 6.79 -6.73 -4.09
CA ASP A 166 6.49 -7.27 -5.42
C ASP A 166 4.98 -7.52 -5.63
N ARG A 167 4.26 -7.98 -4.60
CA ARG A 167 2.79 -8.09 -4.63
C ARG A 167 2.13 -6.72 -4.83
N MET A 168 2.59 -5.68 -4.13
CA MET A 168 2.08 -4.31 -4.32
C MET A 168 2.42 -3.75 -5.71
N LYS A 169 3.62 -4.02 -6.25
CA LYS A 169 3.96 -3.68 -7.64
C LYS A 169 3.04 -4.39 -8.63
N MET A 170 2.72 -5.67 -8.40
CA MET A 170 1.77 -6.41 -9.22
C MET A 170 0.40 -5.70 -9.22
N CYS A 171 -0.14 -5.31 -8.05
CA CYS A 171 -1.39 -4.55 -7.97
C CYS A 171 -1.33 -3.25 -8.77
N ARG A 172 -0.25 -2.47 -8.59
CA ARG A 172 0.00 -1.23 -9.35
C ARG A 172 0.06 -1.49 -10.86
N ASP A 173 0.81 -2.50 -11.29
CA ASP A 173 1.04 -2.78 -12.71
C ASP A 173 -0.20 -3.35 -13.40
N LYS A 174 -1.08 -4.03 -12.66
CA LYS A 174 -2.43 -4.40 -13.10
C LYS A 174 -3.38 -3.20 -13.16
N GLY A 175 -3.03 -2.08 -12.55
CA GLY A 175 -3.77 -0.82 -12.61
C GLY A 175 -4.82 -0.64 -11.53
N PHE A 176 -4.75 -1.38 -10.42
CA PHE A 176 -5.64 -1.17 -9.28
C PHE A 176 -5.51 0.24 -8.70
N ASP A 177 -6.55 0.73 -8.02
CA ASP A 177 -6.56 2.05 -7.36
C ASP A 177 -6.06 1.97 -5.91
N ALA A 178 -6.35 0.87 -5.21
CA ALA A 178 -5.97 0.67 -3.83
C ALA A 178 -5.52 -0.76 -3.53
N LEU A 179 -4.86 -0.90 -2.38
CA LEU A 179 -4.51 -2.15 -1.74
C LEU A 179 -5.46 -2.43 -0.57
N GLU A 180 -5.89 -3.67 -0.43
CA GLU A 180 -6.41 -4.25 0.81
C GLU A 180 -5.41 -5.34 1.25
N PRO A 181 -4.59 -5.06 2.28
CA PRO A 181 -3.63 -6.02 2.81
C PRO A 181 -4.24 -6.76 3.99
N ASP A 182 -4.45 -8.07 3.84
CA ASP A 182 -5.05 -8.92 4.87
C ASP A 182 -4.08 -9.29 6.01
N ASN A 183 -4.65 -9.78 7.11
CA ASN A 183 -3.93 -10.29 8.29
C ASN A 183 -3.05 -9.23 9.00
N LEU A 184 -3.63 -8.06 9.29
CA LEU A 184 -2.95 -6.96 9.99
C LEU A 184 -3.07 -7.03 11.54
N GLN A 185 -3.30 -8.23 12.09
CA GLN A 185 -3.56 -8.51 13.52
C GLN A 185 -2.79 -9.73 14.05
N ASN A 186 -1.57 -9.97 13.59
CA ASN A 186 -0.77 -11.10 14.08
C ASN A 186 -0.39 -10.97 15.57
N ASP A 187 -0.44 -9.79 16.16
CA ASP A 187 -0.31 -9.63 17.63
C ASP A 187 -1.45 -10.28 18.41
N GLU A 188 -2.62 -10.44 17.80
CA GLU A 188 -3.80 -11.08 18.39
C GLU A 188 -3.90 -12.56 18.00
N ASN A 189 -3.58 -12.86 16.73
CA ASN A 189 -3.74 -14.21 16.18
C ASN A 189 -2.57 -15.14 16.56
N VAL A 190 -1.37 -14.60 16.73
CA VAL A 190 -0.19 -15.39 17.10
C VAL A 190 -0.08 -15.51 18.63
N ARG A 191 -0.09 -16.75 19.10
CA ARG A 191 -0.07 -17.08 20.53
C ARG A 191 1.27 -16.78 21.17
N GLY A 192 1.22 -16.57 22.49
CA GLY A 192 2.42 -16.44 23.33
C GLY A 192 3.12 -15.08 23.23
N GLY A 193 2.47 -14.06 22.65
CA GLY A 193 3.04 -12.71 22.55
C GLY A 193 4.29 -12.63 21.68
N ARG A 194 4.41 -13.52 20.69
CA ARG A 194 5.55 -13.56 19.75
C ARG A 194 5.62 -12.31 18.89
N ILE A 195 4.46 -11.75 18.56
CA ILE A 195 4.30 -10.44 17.95
C ILE A 195 3.65 -9.54 18.99
N THR A 196 4.28 -8.40 19.27
CA THR A 196 3.71 -7.38 20.16
C THR A 196 2.80 -6.45 19.37
N THR A 197 1.84 -5.81 20.04
CA THR A 197 0.99 -4.79 19.41
C THR A 197 1.79 -3.68 18.76
N GLN A 198 2.90 -3.23 19.37
CA GLN A 198 3.74 -2.20 18.74
C GLN A 198 4.39 -2.71 17.45
N GLN A 199 4.87 -3.96 17.41
CA GLN A 199 5.42 -4.54 16.17
C GLN A 199 4.34 -4.65 15.09
N GLN A 200 3.10 -4.97 15.45
CA GLN A 200 1.99 -4.98 14.50
C GLN A 200 1.70 -3.57 13.96
N LEU A 201 1.63 -2.55 14.82
CA LEU A 201 1.41 -1.17 14.40
C LEU A 201 2.53 -0.66 13.49
N ASP A 202 3.77 -1.04 13.78
CA ASP A 202 4.93 -0.71 12.95
C ASP A 202 4.85 -1.36 11.57
N PHE A 203 4.49 -2.64 11.50
CA PHE A 203 4.28 -3.36 10.25
C PHE A 203 3.12 -2.76 9.45
N ASN A 204 1.98 -2.48 10.09
CA ASN A 204 0.81 -1.86 9.44
C ASN A 204 1.18 -0.48 8.88
N GLY A 205 1.94 0.33 9.63
CA GLY A 205 2.46 1.61 9.16
C GLY A 205 3.42 1.48 7.98
N TRP A 206 4.30 0.46 7.98
CA TRP A 206 5.20 0.15 6.86
C TRP A 206 4.42 -0.23 5.59
N ILE A 207 3.39 -1.09 5.71
CA ILE A 207 2.51 -1.46 4.59
C ILE A 207 1.89 -0.21 3.94
N ALA A 208 1.37 0.70 4.76
CA ALA A 208 0.74 1.92 4.26
C ALA A 208 1.75 2.82 3.51
N ASP A 209 2.94 3.01 4.09
CA ASP A 209 3.99 3.83 3.49
C ASP A 209 4.47 3.25 2.14
N GLU A 210 4.62 1.92 2.03
CA GLU A 210 5.03 1.26 0.78
C GLU A 210 3.94 1.32 -0.30
N ALA A 211 2.67 1.11 0.07
CA ALA A 211 1.55 1.25 -0.87
C ALA A 211 1.48 2.68 -1.44
N HIS A 212 1.59 3.69 -0.58
CA HIS A 212 1.62 5.09 -0.99
C HIS A 212 2.82 5.42 -1.87
N ALA A 213 4.01 4.89 -1.57
CA ALA A 213 5.21 5.06 -2.39
C ALA A 213 5.04 4.48 -3.81
N LEU A 214 4.18 3.47 -3.98
CA LEU A 214 3.82 2.87 -5.26
C LEU A 214 2.62 3.55 -5.95
N GLY A 215 2.03 4.58 -5.33
CA GLY A 215 0.89 5.33 -5.87
C GLY A 215 -0.46 4.65 -5.66
N LEU A 216 -0.54 3.66 -4.77
CA LEU A 216 -1.77 2.97 -4.39
C LEU A 216 -2.33 3.64 -3.13
N ALA A 217 -3.66 3.81 -3.05
CA ALA A 217 -4.31 4.01 -1.77
C ALA A 217 -4.28 2.69 -0.96
N VAL A 218 -4.56 2.72 0.33
CA VAL A 218 -4.48 1.52 1.18
C VAL A 218 -5.55 1.51 2.27
N PHE A 219 -6.21 0.36 2.43
CA PHE A 219 -7.19 0.13 3.47
C PHE A 219 -6.55 -0.54 4.68
N GLN A 220 -6.92 -0.10 5.88
CA GLN A 220 -6.68 -0.90 7.08
C GLN A 220 -7.67 -2.08 7.04
N LYS A 221 -7.18 -3.31 7.09
CA LYS A 221 -8.02 -4.49 7.31
C LYS A 221 -8.18 -4.72 8.80
N ASN A 222 -9.42 -4.83 9.31
CA ASN A 222 -9.75 -5.11 10.71
C ASN A 222 -9.00 -4.22 11.75
N GLY A 223 -8.84 -4.67 13.00
CA GLY A 223 -8.16 -3.94 14.08
C GLY A 223 -8.84 -2.63 14.51
N PRO A 224 -10.16 -2.61 14.78
CA PRO A 224 -10.88 -1.40 15.17
C PRO A 224 -10.33 -0.75 16.46
N ASP A 225 -9.75 -1.56 17.35
CA ASP A 225 -9.08 -1.14 18.57
C ASP A 225 -7.74 -0.40 18.33
N LYS A 226 -7.14 -0.58 17.13
CA LYS A 226 -5.81 -0.05 16.76
C LYS A 226 -5.86 1.29 16.01
N ILE A 227 -7.04 1.73 15.58
CA ILE A 227 -7.26 2.89 14.70
C ILE A 227 -6.55 4.17 15.19
N LEU A 228 -6.58 4.42 16.50
CA LEU A 228 -5.98 5.62 17.11
C LEU A 228 -4.57 5.39 17.68
N LEU A 229 -4.05 4.16 17.60
CA LEU A 229 -2.71 3.82 18.05
C LEU A 229 -1.67 4.21 16.99
N LYS A 230 -0.42 4.35 17.42
CA LYS A 230 0.67 4.92 16.61
C LYS A 230 1.73 3.90 16.24
N ASP A 231 2.22 4.00 15.01
CA ASP A 231 3.43 3.29 14.60
C ASP A 231 4.70 3.95 15.19
N ARG A 232 5.85 3.33 14.91
CA ARG A 232 7.19 3.84 15.21
C ARG A 232 7.53 5.20 14.61
N THR A 233 6.78 5.68 13.63
CA THR A 233 6.93 7.04 13.08
C THR A 233 6.12 8.07 13.86
N GLY A 234 5.33 7.62 14.84
CA GLY A 234 4.48 8.46 15.69
C GLY A 234 3.16 8.85 15.04
N LYS A 235 2.78 8.22 13.92
CA LYS A 235 1.53 8.49 13.18
C LYS A 235 0.46 7.49 13.57
N MET A 236 -0.77 7.98 13.74
CA MET A 236 -1.89 7.09 14.05
C MET A 236 -2.22 6.21 12.84
N MET A 237 -2.74 5.00 13.06
CA MET A 237 -3.17 4.12 11.96
C MET A 237 -4.17 4.83 11.06
N VAL A 238 -5.16 5.50 11.64
CA VAL A 238 -6.14 6.29 10.88
C VAL A 238 -5.53 7.43 10.06
N ASP A 239 -4.33 7.90 10.38
CA ASP A 239 -3.62 8.90 9.56
C ASP A 239 -2.83 8.26 8.41
N LYS A 240 -2.42 6.99 8.56
CA LYS A 240 -1.64 6.21 7.60
C LYS A 240 -2.49 5.58 6.50
N PHE A 241 -3.69 5.10 6.81
CA PHE A 241 -4.56 4.42 5.85
C PHE A 241 -5.59 5.36 5.22
N ASP A 242 -6.06 5.07 4.01
CA ASP A 242 -7.03 5.89 3.24
C ASP A 242 -8.49 5.45 3.46
N GLY A 243 -8.68 4.34 4.16
CA GLY A 243 -9.97 3.80 4.58
C GLY A 243 -9.78 2.58 5.47
N ILE A 244 -10.89 1.99 5.90
CA ILE A 244 -10.92 0.73 6.65
C ILE A 244 -11.90 -0.24 6.01
N LEU A 245 -11.53 -1.51 5.97
CA LEU A 245 -12.41 -2.63 5.68
C LEU A 245 -12.38 -3.54 6.90
N ASN A 246 -13.52 -3.65 7.59
CA ASN A 246 -13.69 -4.49 8.77
C ASN A 246 -14.63 -5.66 8.49
N GLU A 247 -14.42 -6.76 9.20
CA GLU A 247 -15.30 -7.91 9.20
C GLU A 247 -16.04 -7.99 10.53
N GLU A 248 -17.35 -8.21 10.46
CA GLU A 248 -18.18 -8.64 11.58
C GLU A 248 -18.30 -7.64 12.74
N CYS A 249 -18.18 -6.31 12.48
CA CYS A 249 -18.26 -5.33 13.56
C CYS A 249 -19.59 -5.36 14.31
N GLN A 250 -20.70 -5.69 13.63
CA GLN A 250 -22.02 -5.75 14.25
C GLN A 250 -22.14 -6.98 15.11
N GLN A 251 -21.53 -8.07 14.65
CA GLN A 251 -21.47 -9.33 15.35
C GLN A 251 -20.63 -9.21 16.65
N PHE A 252 -19.53 -8.47 16.62
CA PHE A 252 -18.65 -8.30 17.79
C PHE A 252 -18.90 -7.01 18.59
N GLY A 253 -19.82 -6.15 18.16
CA GLY A 253 -20.19 -4.93 18.88
C GLY A 253 -19.13 -3.82 18.84
N GLU A 254 -18.30 -3.80 17.79
CA GLU A 254 -17.10 -2.95 17.67
C GLU A 254 -17.22 -1.87 16.58
N CYS A 255 -18.38 -1.76 15.91
CA CYS A 255 -18.58 -0.82 14.80
C CYS A 255 -18.30 0.65 15.11
N ALA A 256 -18.44 1.08 16.37
CA ALA A 256 -18.30 2.48 16.75
C ALA A 256 -16.91 3.04 16.42
N ALA A 257 -15.86 2.21 16.53
CA ALA A 257 -14.49 2.65 16.25
C ALA A 257 -14.27 2.98 14.77
N LEU A 258 -14.96 2.28 13.86
CA LEU A 258 -14.86 2.50 12.41
C LEU A 258 -15.28 3.92 12.00
N ALA A 259 -16.16 4.56 12.78
CA ALA A 259 -16.62 5.92 12.52
C ALA A 259 -15.49 6.95 12.54
N GLU A 260 -14.35 6.66 13.18
CA GLU A 260 -13.20 7.57 13.19
C GLU A 260 -12.57 7.76 11.80
N TYR A 261 -12.67 6.77 10.90
CA TYR A 261 -12.32 6.99 9.49
C TYR A 261 -13.32 7.96 8.83
N VAL A 262 -14.62 7.78 9.09
CA VAL A 262 -15.68 8.61 8.51
C VAL A 262 -15.57 10.07 8.98
N THR A 263 -15.31 10.32 10.27
CA THR A 263 -15.14 11.69 10.81
C THR A 263 -13.97 12.43 10.16
N ARG A 264 -12.98 11.70 9.66
CA ARG A 264 -11.81 12.22 8.91
C ARG A 264 -12.04 12.27 7.40
N GLY A 265 -13.26 12.02 6.93
CA GLY A 265 -13.61 12.03 5.51
C GLY A 265 -13.07 10.84 4.73
N LYS A 266 -12.73 9.74 5.43
CA LYS A 266 -12.22 8.50 4.83
C LYS A 266 -13.32 7.44 4.74
N LEU A 267 -13.13 6.48 3.85
CA LEU A 267 -14.10 5.41 3.62
C LEU A 267 -14.03 4.38 4.76
N ALA A 268 -15.18 3.97 5.29
CA ALA A 268 -15.30 2.85 6.20
C ALA A 268 -16.27 1.80 5.63
N LEU A 269 -15.76 0.59 5.47
CA LEU A 269 -16.46 -0.58 4.97
C LEU A 269 -16.58 -1.61 6.10
N ASN A 270 -17.73 -2.28 6.18
CA ASN A 270 -17.92 -3.42 7.06
C ASN A 270 -18.62 -4.56 6.34
N VAL A 271 -18.17 -5.80 6.50
CA VAL A 271 -18.88 -6.98 5.99
C VAL A 271 -19.41 -7.85 7.12
N GLU A 272 -20.56 -8.50 6.91
CA GLU A 272 -21.15 -9.48 7.83
C GLU A 272 -21.40 -10.81 7.11
N TYR A 273 -21.22 -11.94 7.81
CA TYR A 273 -21.38 -13.28 7.20
C TYR A 273 -22.57 -14.07 7.73
N ARG A 274 -23.02 -13.80 8.96
CA ARG A 274 -24.01 -14.62 9.65
C ARG A 274 -25.32 -14.72 8.87
N ARG A 275 -25.67 -15.92 8.40
CA ARG A 275 -26.82 -16.12 7.51
C ARG A 275 -28.12 -15.56 8.07
N ASN A 276 -28.37 -15.79 9.37
CA ASN A 276 -29.64 -15.51 10.04
C ASN A 276 -29.69 -14.15 10.79
N SER A 277 -28.69 -13.28 10.66
CA SER A 277 -28.78 -11.90 11.16
C SER A 277 -29.35 -10.98 10.07
N THR A 278 -29.86 -9.80 10.40
CA THR A 278 -30.07 -8.71 9.44
C THR A 278 -29.02 -7.64 9.68
N LEU A 279 -28.60 -6.92 8.64
CA LEU A 279 -27.74 -5.76 8.85
C LEU A 279 -28.49 -4.71 9.69
N ASP A 280 -27.85 -4.18 10.73
CA ASP A 280 -28.34 -3.01 11.45
C ASP A 280 -28.03 -1.75 10.63
N CYS A 281 -28.85 -1.52 9.61
CA CYS A 281 -28.68 -0.37 8.72
C CYS A 281 -28.92 0.98 9.39
N THR A 282 -29.65 1.02 10.51
CA THR A 282 -29.82 2.25 11.28
C THR A 282 -28.51 2.62 11.97
N LEU A 283 -27.83 1.65 12.58
CA LEU A 283 -26.50 1.85 13.16
C LEU A 283 -25.48 2.27 12.09
N MET A 284 -25.43 1.54 10.98
CA MET A 284 -24.50 1.84 9.87
C MET A 284 -24.78 3.21 9.25
N ALA A 285 -26.05 3.59 9.15
CA ALA A 285 -26.44 4.92 8.71
C ALA A 285 -25.90 6.01 9.66
N ARG A 286 -26.12 5.84 10.97
CA ARG A 286 -25.67 6.77 12.01
C ARG A 286 -24.15 6.94 12.05
N LEU A 287 -23.39 5.85 11.86
CA LEU A 287 -21.92 5.87 11.89
C LEU A 287 -21.30 6.31 10.56
N GLY A 288 -22.08 6.35 9.47
CA GLY A 288 -21.56 6.61 8.13
C GLY A 288 -20.74 5.47 7.53
N VAL A 289 -20.81 4.26 8.11
CA VAL A 289 -20.13 3.05 7.65
C VAL A 289 -20.96 2.38 6.55
N ASN A 290 -20.31 1.88 5.50
CA ASN A 290 -20.96 1.16 4.40
C ASN A 290 -20.94 -0.34 4.69
N ALA A 291 -22.09 -0.90 5.06
CA ALA A 291 -22.20 -2.31 5.37
C ALA A 291 -22.61 -3.16 4.16
N LEU A 292 -21.98 -4.32 4.08
CA LEU A 292 -22.24 -5.38 3.13
C LEU A 292 -22.50 -6.68 3.90
N LYS A 293 -23.37 -7.54 3.38
CA LYS A 293 -23.48 -8.92 3.82
C LYS A 293 -23.08 -9.86 2.71
N LYS A 294 -22.17 -10.78 3.03
CA LYS A 294 -21.57 -11.70 2.08
C LYS A 294 -21.64 -13.14 2.54
N ASP A 295 -21.32 -14.02 1.61
CA ASP A 295 -20.92 -15.39 1.88
C ASP A 295 -19.45 -15.43 2.34
N LEU A 296 -19.10 -16.39 3.21
CA LEU A 296 -17.75 -16.49 3.76
C LEU A 296 -16.68 -16.76 2.69
N ASN A 297 -17.06 -17.42 1.58
CA ASN A 297 -16.15 -17.67 0.46
C ASN A 297 -15.91 -16.43 -0.41
N LEU A 298 -16.57 -15.31 -0.11
CA LEU A 298 -16.49 -14.06 -0.86
C LEU A 298 -16.63 -14.30 -2.37
N ALA A 299 -17.59 -15.16 -2.73
CA ALA A 299 -17.72 -15.69 -4.07
C ALA A 299 -17.97 -14.57 -5.11
N GLY A 300 -17.54 -14.81 -6.34
CA GLY A 300 -17.89 -13.96 -7.48
C GLY A 300 -19.38 -14.03 -7.80
N ALA A 301 -19.93 -12.98 -8.40
CA ALA A 301 -21.38 -12.85 -8.61
C ALA A 301 -22.03 -13.95 -9.48
N THR A 302 -21.25 -14.72 -10.24
CA THR A 302 -21.75 -15.88 -11.02
C THR A 302 -21.56 -17.22 -10.31
N MET A 303 -20.91 -17.23 -9.16
CA MET A 303 -20.56 -18.45 -8.45
C MET A 303 -21.68 -18.90 -7.51
N SER A 304 -21.75 -20.20 -7.27
CA SER A 304 -22.67 -20.76 -6.28
C SER A 304 -22.38 -20.21 -4.90
N GLY A 305 -23.42 -19.84 -4.17
CA GLY A 305 -23.30 -19.28 -2.83
C GLY A 305 -23.08 -17.77 -2.78
N TYR A 306 -22.90 -17.09 -3.92
CA TYR A 306 -22.81 -15.63 -3.96
C TYR A 306 -23.97 -14.99 -3.19
N ARG A 307 -23.61 -14.08 -2.29
CA ARG A 307 -24.56 -13.25 -1.56
C ARG A 307 -24.10 -11.82 -1.61
N ARG A 308 -25.03 -10.88 -1.82
CA ARG A 308 -24.77 -9.46 -1.63
C ARG A 308 -26.05 -8.81 -1.08
N GLU A 309 -25.96 -8.27 0.12
CA GLU A 309 -27.03 -7.49 0.76
C GLU A 309 -26.37 -6.23 1.31
N THR A 310 -26.94 -5.06 1.00
CA THR A 310 -26.36 -3.76 1.40
C THR A 310 -27.36 -2.99 2.23
N CYS A 311 -26.88 -2.06 3.05
CA CYS A 311 -27.76 -1.06 3.62
C CYS A 311 -28.17 -0.05 2.55
N HIS A 312 -29.47 0.03 2.28
CA HIS A 312 -30.08 0.99 1.36
C HIS A 312 -30.31 2.35 2.03
#